data_AF-A0A8H8D8Z9-F1
#
_entry.id   AF-A0A8H8D8Z9-F1
#
_cell.length_a   1.000
_cell.length_b   1.000
_cell.length_c   1.000
_cell.angle_alpha   90.00
_cell.angle_beta   90.00
_cell.angle_gamma   90.00
#
_symmetry.space_group_name_H-M   'P 1'
#
loop_
_entity.id
_entity.type
_entity.pdbx_description
1 polymer ?
#
loop_
_entity_poly.entity_id
_entity_poly.type
_entity_poly.pdbx_seq_one_letter_code
_entity_poly.pdbx_strand_id
1 'polypeptide(L)'
;MSSPQGGGSGAAQHSDDEERYVPDIYSSDKQHKLQQTKLVDWAVFSEILQMDEDEEGFSQQLVETFVSQVKETIDKIEQYLKEKDLEQLSSSGHFLKGSAAALGLTAISGECERIQNYGHKINFDNFSQKGRKDAKGDSGKDISEKGEKSNGGATATKDGESTTKGDSQSTTGKGITSGKEDDESSDDFWIAAIEDALSKAKDGFVKTRKALDEFYA
;
A
#
# COMPACT_ATOMS: atom_id res chain seq x y z
N MET A 1 -48.85 36.60 72.47
CA MET A 1 -47.44 36.14 72.51
C MET A 1 -47.36 34.88 71.66
N SER A 2 -47.31 34.90 70.32
CA SER A 2 -46.90 35.93 69.34
C SER A 2 -45.38 36.12 69.23
N SER A 3 -44.88 35.88 68.01
CA SER A 3 -43.56 36.21 67.43
C SER A 3 -42.41 35.20 67.62
N PRO A 4 -41.45 35.10 66.65
CA PRO A 4 -40.90 33.80 66.20
C PRO A 4 -39.36 33.81 65.98
N GLN A 5 -38.77 32.76 65.36
CA GLN A 5 -37.82 32.82 64.21
C GLN A 5 -37.02 31.52 63.97
N GLY A 6 -36.50 31.35 62.73
CA GLY A 6 -35.44 30.41 62.33
C GLY A 6 -35.92 28.98 61.99
N GLY A 7 -35.49 28.33 60.90
CA GLY A 7 -34.77 28.76 59.68
C GLY A 7 -35.26 27.86 58.52
N GLY A 8 -35.00 28.10 57.23
CA GLY A 8 -33.82 28.69 56.60
C GLY A 8 -33.31 27.68 55.57
N SER A 9 -33.65 27.85 54.29
CA SER A 9 -33.53 26.80 53.26
C SER A 9 -32.08 26.39 52.98
N GLY A 10 -31.86 25.08 52.82
CA GLY A 10 -30.59 24.48 52.38
C GLY A 10 -30.80 23.52 51.21
N ALA A 11 -31.25 24.04 50.07
CA ALA A 11 -31.30 23.25 48.83
C ALA A 11 -29.87 23.14 48.28
N ALA A 12 -29.23 21.97 48.48
CA ALA A 12 -27.92 21.69 47.93
C ALA A 12 -28.01 21.52 46.41
N GLN A 13 -27.80 22.63 45.68
CA GLN A 13 -27.62 22.59 44.24
C GLN A 13 -26.21 22.07 43.93
N HIS A 14 -26.08 20.74 43.83
CA HIS A 14 -24.97 20.11 43.15
C HIS A 14 -25.11 20.38 41.64
N SER A 15 -24.61 21.54 41.20
CA SER A 15 -24.31 21.82 39.80
C SER A 15 -22.90 21.31 39.51
N ASP A 16 -22.73 20.00 39.59
CA ASP A 16 -21.58 19.32 39.02
C ASP A 16 -21.81 19.24 37.51
N ASP A 17 -21.64 20.38 36.83
CA ASP A 17 -21.40 20.43 35.39
C ASP A 17 -20.03 19.80 35.14
N GLU A 18 -20.00 18.47 35.20
CA GLU A 18 -18.86 17.65 34.83
C GLU A 18 -18.70 17.78 33.31
N GLU A 19 -18.00 18.84 32.90
CA GLU A 19 -17.59 19.14 31.54
C GLU A 19 -16.69 18.00 31.07
N ARG A 20 -17.35 16.93 30.58
CA ARG A 20 -16.72 15.66 30.22
C ARG A 20 -15.53 15.94 29.32
N TYR A 21 -14.34 15.64 29.82
CA TYR A 21 -13.12 15.76 29.05
C TYR A 21 -13.21 14.88 27.81
N VAL A 22 -13.47 15.52 26.67
CA VAL A 22 -13.41 14.90 25.35
C VAL A 22 -12.02 15.20 24.81
N PRO A 23 -11.15 14.19 24.63
CA PRO A 23 -9.83 14.37 24.04
C PRO A 23 -9.92 15.07 22.68
N ASP A 24 -8.99 16.00 22.39
CA ASP A 24 -9.05 16.85 21.18
C ASP A 24 -9.01 16.05 19.86
N ILE A 25 -8.57 14.78 19.86
CA ILE A 25 -8.68 13.86 18.72
C ILE A 25 -10.14 13.65 18.25
N TYR A 26 -11.13 13.81 19.13
CA TYR A 26 -12.56 13.76 18.77
C TYR A 26 -13.14 15.13 18.37
N SER A 27 -12.30 16.17 18.26
CA SER A 27 -12.70 17.48 17.76
C SER A 27 -13.25 17.38 16.34
N SER A 28 -14.41 18.01 16.09
CA SER A 28 -15.07 18.00 14.78
C SER A 28 -14.17 18.47 13.64
N ASP A 29 -13.24 19.38 13.94
CA ASP A 29 -12.33 19.95 12.96
C ASP A 29 -11.23 18.96 12.57
N LYS A 30 -10.71 18.18 13.52
CA LYS A 30 -9.75 17.09 13.26
C LYS A 30 -10.39 15.96 12.47
N GLN A 31 -11.59 15.51 12.88
CA GLN A 31 -12.40 14.54 12.13
C GLN A 31 -12.65 15.01 10.69
N HIS A 32 -13.19 16.21 10.51
CA HIS A 32 -13.55 16.74 9.20
C HIS A 32 -12.34 16.93 8.29
N LYS A 33 -11.21 17.41 8.84
CA LYS A 33 -9.93 17.54 8.13
C LYS A 33 -9.40 16.18 7.66
N LEU A 34 -9.46 15.14 8.50
CA LEU A 34 -9.04 13.79 8.12
C LEU A 34 -9.96 13.21 7.02
N GLN A 35 -11.28 13.34 7.18
CA GLN A 35 -12.27 12.92 6.17
C GLN A 35 -12.07 13.61 4.82
N GLN A 36 -11.74 14.91 4.80
CA GLN A 36 -11.49 15.67 3.56
C GLN A 36 -10.32 15.11 2.73
N THR A 37 -9.36 14.39 3.35
CA THR A 37 -8.26 13.75 2.61
C THR A 37 -8.73 12.62 1.70
N LYS A 38 -9.84 11.95 2.06
CA LYS A 38 -10.36 10.71 1.44
C LYS A 38 -9.37 9.53 1.45
N LEU A 39 -8.36 9.58 2.33
CA LEU A 39 -7.35 8.52 2.48
C LEU A 39 -7.74 7.47 3.54
N VAL A 40 -8.70 7.82 4.39
CA VAL A 40 -9.20 7.04 5.52
C VAL A 40 -10.72 6.97 5.43
N ASP A 41 -11.28 5.78 5.50
CA ASP A 41 -12.70 5.56 5.77
C ASP A 41 -12.96 5.82 7.25
N TRP A 42 -13.67 6.91 7.53
CA TRP A 42 -14.00 7.31 8.90
C TRP A 42 -14.91 6.31 9.61
N ALA A 43 -15.75 5.54 8.92
CA ALA A 43 -16.61 4.56 9.59
C ALA A 43 -15.73 3.55 10.35
N VAL A 44 -14.85 2.85 9.63
CA VAL A 44 -13.90 1.88 10.18
C VAL A 44 -12.94 2.54 11.17
N PHE A 45 -12.36 3.70 10.84
CA PHE A 45 -11.39 4.35 11.72
C PHE A 45 -12.01 4.84 13.04
N SER A 46 -13.29 5.25 13.03
CA SER A 46 -14.00 5.66 14.25
C SER A 46 -14.33 4.50 15.19
N GLU A 47 -14.46 3.27 14.69
CA GLU A 47 -14.60 2.06 15.53
C GLU A 47 -13.31 1.77 16.30
N ILE A 48 -12.14 2.05 15.69
CA ILE A 48 -10.84 1.92 16.35
C ILE A 48 -10.62 3.04 17.38
N LEU A 49 -11.02 4.29 17.06
CA LEU A 49 -10.94 5.42 18.01
C LEU A 49 -11.86 5.25 19.24
N GLN A 50 -12.92 4.43 19.16
CA GLN A 50 -13.74 4.08 20.33
C GLN A 50 -12.99 3.17 21.32
N MET A 51 -11.96 2.44 20.88
CA MET A 51 -11.14 1.61 21.77
C MET A 51 -10.22 2.44 22.68
N ASP A 52 -9.92 3.70 22.31
CA ASP A 52 -9.17 4.63 23.16
C ASP A 52 -9.95 5.06 24.42
N GLU A 53 -11.27 4.77 24.51
CA GLU A 53 -12.08 4.98 25.73
C GLU A 53 -11.72 3.96 26.85
N ASP A 54 -11.29 2.75 26.47
CA ASP A 54 -10.87 1.68 27.39
C ASP A 54 -9.32 1.61 27.53
N GLU A 55 -8.56 1.89 26.46
CA GLU A 55 -7.09 1.84 26.42
C GLU A 55 -6.50 3.08 25.70
N GLU A 56 -6.21 4.14 26.47
CA GLU A 56 -5.72 5.43 25.94
C GLU A 56 -4.49 5.25 25.01
N GLY A 57 -4.65 5.60 23.73
CA GLY A 57 -3.59 5.55 22.72
C GLY A 57 -3.46 4.21 21.98
N PHE A 58 -4.36 3.26 22.20
CA PHE A 58 -4.47 2.02 21.43
C PHE A 58 -4.49 2.28 19.92
N SER A 59 -5.33 3.22 19.46
CA SER A 59 -5.47 3.53 18.03
C SER A 59 -4.16 4.02 17.40
N GLN A 60 -3.44 4.89 18.11
CA GLN A 60 -2.14 5.41 17.68
C GLN A 60 -1.06 4.31 17.65
N GLN A 61 -1.06 3.41 18.65
CA GLN A 61 -0.16 2.26 18.69
C GLN A 61 -0.42 1.29 17.52
N LEU A 62 -1.69 1.06 17.17
CA LEU A 62 -2.08 0.22 16.04
C LEU A 62 -1.67 0.86 14.70
N VAL A 63 -1.79 2.20 14.57
CA VAL A 63 -1.29 2.96 13.41
C VAL A 63 0.23 2.88 13.28
N GLU A 64 1.01 3.07 14.34
CA GLU A 64 2.48 2.94 14.27
C GLU A 64 2.95 1.49 14.02
N THR A 65 2.18 0.51 14.49
CA THR A 65 2.38 -0.91 14.15
C THR A 65 2.18 -1.14 12.64
N PHE A 66 1.10 -0.61 12.06
CA PHE A 66 0.88 -0.67 10.61
C PHE A 66 1.94 0.11 9.80
N VAL A 67 2.32 1.31 10.25
CA VAL A 67 3.42 2.11 9.67
C VAL A 67 4.74 1.33 9.64
N SER A 68 4.94 0.37 10.55
CA SER A 68 6.08 -0.55 10.53
C SER A 68 5.88 -1.71 9.54
N GLN A 69 4.72 -2.36 9.55
CA GLN A 69 4.35 -3.40 8.58
C GLN A 69 4.45 -2.92 7.11
N VAL A 70 4.03 -1.69 6.83
CA VAL A 70 4.11 -1.09 5.48
C VAL A 70 5.56 -1.01 4.99
N LYS A 71 6.49 -0.53 5.82
CA LYS A 71 7.93 -0.41 5.45
C LYS A 71 8.49 -1.78 5.10
N GLU A 72 8.37 -2.74 6.02
CA GLU A 72 8.88 -4.10 5.81
C GLU A 72 8.27 -4.78 4.57
N THR A 73 6.99 -4.55 4.30
CA THR A 73 6.30 -5.19 3.17
C THR A 73 6.67 -4.52 1.85
N ILE A 74 6.87 -3.19 1.83
CA ILE A 74 7.41 -2.47 0.69
C ILE A 74 8.81 -2.96 0.34
N ASP A 75 9.68 -3.16 1.34
CA ASP A 75 11.05 -3.66 1.12
C ASP A 75 11.04 -5.09 0.53
N LYS A 76 10.13 -5.95 1.01
CA LYS A 76 9.89 -7.31 0.46
C LYS A 76 9.38 -7.25 -0.99
N ILE A 77 8.38 -6.41 -1.29
CA ILE A 77 7.86 -6.22 -2.66
C ILE A 77 8.95 -5.68 -3.59
N GLU A 78 9.81 -4.77 -3.11
CA GLU A 78 10.98 -4.31 -3.85
C GLU A 78 12.01 -5.40 -4.12
N GLN A 79 12.15 -6.41 -3.26
CA GLN A 79 13.00 -7.58 -3.54
C GLN A 79 12.34 -8.47 -4.59
N TYR A 80 11.07 -8.87 -4.38
CA TYR A 80 10.36 -9.77 -5.28
C TYR A 80 10.16 -9.18 -6.69
N LEU A 81 10.09 -7.85 -6.84
CA LEU A 81 10.13 -7.17 -8.15
C LEU A 81 11.45 -7.39 -8.91
N LYS A 82 12.59 -7.48 -8.21
CA LYS A 82 13.91 -7.76 -8.81
C LYS A 82 14.05 -9.23 -9.22
N GLU A 83 13.43 -10.11 -8.45
CA GLU A 83 13.39 -11.57 -8.67
C GLU A 83 12.28 -11.99 -9.66
N LYS A 84 11.31 -11.09 -9.93
CA LYS A 84 10.06 -11.28 -10.68
C LYS A 84 9.13 -12.36 -10.10
N ASP A 85 9.15 -12.54 -8.77
CA ASP A 85 8.29 -13.51 -8.09
C ASP A 85 6.85 -12.97 -7.95
N LEU A 86 6.01 -13.25 -8.95
CA LEU A 86 4.61 -12.83 -8.99
C LEU A 86 3.75 -13.45 -7.87
N GLU A 87 4.13 -14.62 -7.33
CA GLU A 87 3.41 -15.29 -6.24
C GLU A 87 3.67 -14.55 -4.91
N GLN A 88 4.93 -14.25 -4.61
CA GLN A 88 5.31 -13.49 -3.41
C GLN A 88 4.87 -12.02 -3.50
N LEU A 89 4.83 -11.43 -4.69
CA LEU A 89 4.23 -10.11 -4.92
C LEU A 89 2.72 -10.14 -4.61
N SER A 90 1.98 -11.15 -5.10
CA SER A 90 0.56 -11.32 -4.78
C SER A 90 0.32 -11.49 -3.28
N SER A 91 1.08 -12.38 -2.64
CA SER A 91 1.03 -12.67 -1.20
C SER A 91 1.27 -11.41 -0.34
N SER A 92 2.30 -10.63 -0.70
CA SER A 92 2.64 -9.37 -0.03
C SER A 92 1.55 -8.30 -0.21
N GLY A 93 0.98 -8.19 -1.42
CA GLY A 93 -0.18 -7.33 -1.68
C GLY A 93 -1.41 -7.72 -0.88
N HIS A 94 -1.72 -9.02 -0.81
CA HIS A 94 -2.84 -9.54 -0.03
C HIS A 94 -2.69 -9.24 1.48
N PHE A 95 -1.51 -9.49 2.05
CA PHE A 95 -1.21 -9.20 3.45
C PHE A 95 -1.43 -7.71 3.77
N LEU A 96 -0.80 -6.81 3.01
CA LEU A 96 -0.86 -5.38 3.31
C LEU A 96 -2.23 -4.77 3.02
N LYS A 97 -2.95 -5.28 2.01
CA LYS A 97 -4.37 -4.97 1.76
C LYS A 97 -5.22 -5.24 2.99
N GLY A 98 -5.01 -6.39 3.64
CA GLY A 98 -5.72 -6.80 4.86
C GLY A 98 -5.47 -5.84 6.02
N SER A 99 -4.20 -5.61 6.38
CA SER A 99 -3.85 -4.67 7.46
C SER A 99 -4.32 -3.23 7.18
N ALA A 100 -4.25 -2.77 5.92
CA ALA A 100 -4.73 -1.44 5.53
C ALA A 100 -6.26 -1.34 5.61
N ALA A 101 -7.00 -2.37 5.18
CA ALA A 101 -8.45 -2.40 5.25
C ALA A 101 -8.97 -2.41 6.69
N ALA A 102 -8.31 -3.15 7.58
CA ALA A 102 -8.65 -3.19 9.01
C ALA A 102 -8.55 -1.81 9.69
N LEU A 103 -7.66 -0.93 9.22
CA LEU A 103 -7.51 0.46 9.68
C LEU A 103 -8.33 1.48 8.86
N GLY A 104 -9.18 1.04 7.92
CA GLY A 104 -9.93 1.92 7.03
C GLY A 104 -9.08 2.67 6.00
N LEU A 105 -7.82 2.29 5.77
CA LEU A 105 -6.86 3.02 4.93
C LEU A 105 -7.03 2.68 3.45
N THR A 106 -8.21 3.02 2.92
CA THR A 106 -8.74 2.63 1.60
C THR A 106 -7.78 2.91 0.45
N ALA A 107 -7.11 4.07 0.45
CA ALA A 107 -6.16 4.44 -0.60
C ALA A 107 -4.95 3.48 -0.68
N ILE A 108 -4.46 3.00 0.46
CA ILE A 108 -3.36 2.01 0.51
C ILE A 108 -3.90 0.62 0.16
N SER A 109 -5.06 0.26 0.72
CA SER A 109 -5.69 -1.05 0.49
C SER A 109 -6.01 -1.31 -0.98
N GLY A 110 -6.49 -0.30 -1.72
CA GLY A 110 -6.77 -0.40 -3.15
C GLY A 110 -5.52 -0.59 -4.02
N GLU A 111 -4.41 0.10 -3.73
CA GLU A 111 -3.15 -0.13 -4.44
C GLU A 111 -2.52 -1.49 -4.08
N CYS A 112 -2.71 -1.97 -2.85
CA CYS A 112 -2.32 -3.33 -2.45
C CYS A 112 -3.19 -4.41 -3.14
N GLU A 113 -4.47 -4.14 -3.40
CA GLU A 113 -5.32 -4.98 -4.25
C GLU A 113 -4.85 -5.01 -5.71
N ARG A 114 -4.34 -3.89 -6.24
CA ARG A 114 -3.70 -3.87 -7.57
C ARG A 114 -2.47 -4.77 -7.61
N ILE A 115 -1.58 -4.66 -6.62
CA ILE A 115 -0.42 -5.56 -6.47
C ILE A 115 -0.86 -7.04 -6.38
N GLN A 116 -1.88 -7.34 -5.58
CA GLN A 116 -2.44 -8.70 -5.45
C GLN A 116 -2.94 -9.25 -6.80
N ASN A 117 -3.81 -8.51 -7.49
CA ASN A 117 -4.44 -8.97 -8.73
C ASN A 117 -3.45 -9.07 -9.89
N TYR A 118 -2.47 -8.16 -9.99
CA TYR A 118 -1.43 -8.24 -11.01
C TYR A 118 -0.45 -9.40 -10.78
N GLY A 119 -0.16 -9.76 -9.52
CA GLY A 119 0.60 -10.98 -9.20
C GLY A 119 -0.14 -12.25 -9.66
N HIS A 120 -1.48 -12.25 -9.64
CA HIS A 120 -2.31 -13.30 -10.24
C HIS A 120 -2.54 -13.15 -11.76
N LYS A 121 -1.92 -12.17 -12.43
CA LYS A 121 -2.14 -11.83 -13.85
C LYS A 121 -3.60 -11.46 -14.20
N ILE A 122 -4.23 -10.65 -13.35
CA ILE A 122 -5.62 -10.17 -13.50
C ILE A 122 -5.63 -8.64 -13.68
N ASN A 123 -5.83 -8.16 -14.92
CA ASN A 123 -5.95 -6.73 -15.22
C ASN A 123 -7.39 -6.19 -14.97
N PHE A 124 -7.84 -6.27 -13.72
CA PHE A 124 -9.22 -5.92 -13.33
C PHE A 124 -9.56 -4.42 -13.48
N ASP A 125 -8.57 -3.53 -13.46
CA ASP A 125 -8.74 -2.07 -13.54
C ASP A 125 -8.40 -1.49 -14.92
N ASN A 126 -8.02 -2.31 -15.90
CA ASN A 126 -7.66 -1.93 -17.28
C ASN A 126 -6.41 -1.03 -17.34
N PHE A 127 -5.38 -1.36 -16.54
CA PHE A 127 -4.06 -0.75 -16.65
C PHE A 127 -3.48 -0.89 -18.07
N SER A 128 -2.80 0.15 -18.54
CA SER A 128 -2.07 0.15 -19.81
C SER A 128 -0.81 1.01 -19.71
N GLN A 129 0.26 0.61 -20.39
CA GLN A 129 1.60 1.17 -20.16
C GLN A 129 1.83 2.55 -20.83
N LYS A 130 0.82 3.08 -21.53
CA LYS A 130 0.85 4.24 -22.42
C LYS A 130 1.21 5.60 -21.76
N GLY A 131 1.43 5.63 -20.44
CA GLY A 131 1.86 6.81 -19.69
C GLY A 131 3.38 7.02 -19.55
N ARG A 132 4.22 5.98 -19.68
CA ARG A 132 5.68 6.07 -19.42
C ARG A 132 6.45 6.78 -20.55
N LYS A 133 6.41 8.11 -20.59
CA LYS A 133 7.31 8.93 -21.43
C LYS A 133 8.75 8.94 -20.89
N ASP A 134 9.60 8.07 -21.43
CA ASP A 134 11.04 8.27 -21.69
C ASP A 134 11.86 9.07 -20.64
N ALA A 135 11.72 8.74 -19.36
CA ALA A 135 12.53 9.32 -18.28
C ALA A 135 13.93 8.65 -18.18
N LYS A 136 14.69 8.64 -19.28
CA LYS A 136 16.08 8.14 -19.30
C LYS A 136 16.98 8.87 -20.30
N GLY A 137 17.05 10.19 -20.14
CA GLY A 137 18.05 11.05 -20.80
C GLY A 137 19.27 11.30 -19.92
N ASP A 138 20.44 11.30 -20.55
CA ASP A 138 21.76 11.79 -20.10
C ASP A 138 22.37 11.25 -18.79
N SER A 139 23.40 10.41 -18.95
CA SER A 139 24.71 10.63 -18.31
C SER A 139 25.78 9.71 -18.92
N GLY A 140 26.70 10.29 -19.72
CA GLY A 140 28.09 9.83 -19.73
C GLY A 140 28.80 10.31 -18.44
N LYS A 141 30.04 9.92 -18.12
CA LYS A 141 31.09 9.22 -18.88
C LYS A 141 32.14 8.68 -17.87
N ASP A 142 33.10 7.91 -18.40
CA ASP A 142 34.39 7.43 -17.82
C ASP A 142 34.37 6.00 -17.25
N ILE A 143 35.08 4.98 -17.79
CA ILE A 143 36.44 4.80 -18.36
C ILE A 143 37.45 4.24 -17.32
N SER A 144 37.57 2.90 -17.30
CA SER A 144 38.76 2.00 -17.14
C SER A 144 39.86 2.29 -16.08
N GLU A 145 40.56 1.33 -15.44
CA GLU A 145 40.76 -0.14 -15.61
C GLU A 145 40.65 -0.86 -14.22
N LYS A 146 41.34 -1.94 -13.76
CA LYS A 146 42.40 -2.87 -14.25
C LYS A 146 42.49 -4.17 -13.40
N GLY A 147 42.81 -5.31 -14.04
CA GLY A 147 43.33 -6.55 -13.39
C GLY A 147 42.31 -7.43 -12.64
N GLU A 148 42.54 -8.74 -12.42
CA GLU A 148 43.56 -9.65 -13.00
C GLU A 148 43.04 -11.12 -13.05
N LYS A 149 43.90 -12.12 -13.32
CA LYS A 149 43.52 -13.47 -13.78
C LYS A 149 43.68 -14.58 -12.73
N SER A 150 42.87 -15.64 -12.85
CA SER A 150 43.25 -17.03 -12.50
C SER A 150 42.58 -18.03 -13.46
N ASN A 151 42.97 -19.31 -13.47
CA ASN A 151 42.79 -20.21 -14.63
C ASN A 151 42.65 -21.70 -14.28
N GLY A 152 41.91 -22.46 -15.12
CA GLY A 152 41.85 -23.93 -15.19
C GLY A 152 40.69 -24.59 -14.40
N GLY A 153 40.08 -25.70 -14.86
CA GLY A 153 40.17 -26.36 -16.18
C GLY A 153 39.79 -27.86 -16.18
N ALA A 154 39.18 -28.34 -17.27
CA ALA A 154 38.97 -29.77 -17.65
C ALA A 154 38.00 -30.62 -16.76
N THR A 155 37.28 -31.67 -17.20
CA THR A 155 36.95 -32.24 -18.55
C THR A 155 35.80 -33.28 -18.44
N ALA A 156 34.97 -33.41 -19.50
CA ALA A 156 34.24 -34.63 -19.92
C ALA A 156 33.11 -35.18 -18.98
N THR A 157 32.11 -36.00 -19.40
CA THR A 157 31.75 -36.63 -20.70
C THR A 157 30.25 -37.05 -20.72
N LYS A 158 29.58 -37.03 -21.89
CA LYS A 158 28.53 -37.98 -22.41
C LYS A 158 27.29 -38.33 -21.52
N ASP A 159 26.15 -38.84 -22.01
CA ASP A 159 25.61 -39.25 -23.33
C ASP A 159 24.08 -39.00 -23.35
N GLY A 160 23.40 -38.97 -24.52
CA GLY A 160 21.92 -38.96 -24.59
C GLY A 160 21.32 -38.51 -25.93
N GLU A 161 20.54 -39.38 -26.58
CA GLU A 161 19.99 -39.21 -27.94
C GLU A 161 18.47 -39.50 -27.98
N SER A 162 17.67 -38.70 -28.72
CA SER A 162 16.63 -39.17 -29.67
C SER A 162 15.85 -38.01 -30.35
N THR A 163 15.22 -38.31 -31.50
CA THR A 163 14.37 -37.43 -32.36
C THR A 163 12.86 -37.69 -32.13
N THR A 164 11.90 -36.82 -32.49
CA THR A 164 11.30 -36.56 -33.83
C THR A 164 10.41 -35.28 -33.80
N LYS A 165 10.34 -34.37 -34.79
CA LYS A 165 9.84 -34.34 -36.20
C LYS A 165 8.30 -34.13 -36.40
N GLY A 166 7.94 -33.18 -37.29
CA GLY A 166 6.58 -32.71 -37.65
C GLY A 166 6.47 -31.17 -37.53
N ASP A 167 6.47 -30.28 -38.53
CA ASP A 167 5.87 -30.22 -39.90
C ASP A 167 4.33 -30.12 -39.93
N SER A 168 3.68 -29.15 -40.62
CA SER A 168 4.21 -27.97 -41.35
C SER A 168 3.16 -26.89 -41.73
N GLN A 169 3.65 -25.72 -42.18
CA GLN A 169 3.09 -24.81 -43.20
C GLN A 169 1.76 -23.98 -43.00
N SER A 170 1.94 -22.70 -42.64
CA SER A 170 1.49 -21.45 -43.32
C SER A 170 0.12 -21.31 -44.03
N THR A 171 -0.57 -20.17 -43.81
CA THR A 171 -1.02 -19.29 -44.92
C THR A 171 -1.23 -17.82 -44.54
N THR A 172 -1.20 -16.92 -45.54
CA THR A 172 -1.14 -15.45 -45.46
C THR A 172 -2.48 -14.74 -45.19
N GLY A 173 -2.48 -13.65 -44.40
CA GLY A 173 -3.59 -12.69 -44.32
C GLY A 173 -3.12 -11.30 -43.87
N LYS A 174 -3.13 -10.30 -44.76
CA LYS A 174 -2.55 -8.96 -44.52
C LYS A 174 -3.63 -7.92 -44.19
N GLY A 175 -3.70 -7.47 -42.94
CA GLY A 175 -4.49 -6.30 -42.51
C GLY A 175 -3.62 -5.33 -41.70
N ILE A 176 -3.51 -4.07 -42.13
CA ILE A 176 -2.65 -3.06 -41.49
C ILE A 176 -3.52 -2.07 -40.71
N THR A 177 -3.73 -2.34 -39.42
CA THR A 177 -3.92 -1.33 -38.36
C THR A 177 -3.69 -2.01 -37.01
N SER A 178 -2.55 -1.76 -36.37
CA SER A 178 -2.33 -2.06 -34.95
C SER A 178 -1.48 -0.94 -34.36
N GLY A 179 -2.09 -0.14 -33.48
CA GLY A 179 -1.33 0.57 -32.46
C GLY A 179 -1.05 -0.42 -31.34
N LYS A 180 0.08 -0.27 -30.63
CA LYS A 180 0.51 -1.22 -29.59
C LYS A 180 -0.65 -1.62 -28.66
N GLU A 181 -1.09 -2.85 -28.83
CA GLU A 181 -1.71 -3.65 -27.78
C GLU A 181 -0.58 -3.98 -26.80
N ASP A 182 -0.82 -3.77 -25.51
CA ASP A 182 0.18 -4.06 -24.48
C ASP A 182 0.13 -5.59 -24.23
N ASP A 183 1.26 -6.28 -24.34
CA ASP A 183 1.29 -7.76 -24.31
C ASP A 183 1.13 -8.30 -22.88
N GLU A 184 -0.13 -8.45 -22.46
CA GLU A 184 -0.51 -9.01 -21.16
C GLU A 184 -0.09 -10.48 -20.97
N SER A 185 0.45 -11.16 -21.99
CA SER A 185 1.04 -12.49 -21.83
C SER A 185 2.37 -12.45 -21.09
N SER A 186 3.14 -11.37 -21.24
CA SER A 186 4.50 -11.23 -20.70
C SER A 186 4.53 -10.85 -19.22
N ASP A 187 5.42 -11.47 -18.46
CA ASP A 187 5.70 -11.09 -17.06
C ASP A 187 6.15 -9.62 -16.95
N ASP A 188 6.80 -9.06 -17.98
CA ASP A 188 7.25 -7.66 -17.99
C ASP A 188 6.07 -6.66 -17.94
N PHE A 189 4.89 -7.03 -18.45
CA PHE A 189 3.68 -6.21 -18.32
C PHE A 189 3.21 -6.17 -16.86
N TRP A 190 3.10 -7.35 -16.24
CA TRP A 190 2.63 -7.49 -14.85
C TRP A 190 3.60 -6.85 -13.85
N ILE A 191 4.91 -7.03 -14.04
CA ILE A 191 5.94 -6.34 -13.26
C ILE A 191 5.81 -4.81 -13.41
N ALA A 192 5.61 -4.29 -14.63
CA ALA A 192 5.42 -2.85 -14.83
C ALA A 192 4.11 -2.29 -14.25
N ALA A 193 3.07 -3.11 -14.13
CA ALA A 193 1.82 -2.77 -13.46
C ALA A 193 1.98 -2.77 -11.92
N ILE A 194 2.71 -3.74 -11.38
CA ILE A 194 3.04 -3.83 -9.94
C ILE A 194 3.99 -2.69 -9.53
N GLU A 195 4.95 -2.30 -10.37
CA GLU A 195 5.78 -1.10 -10.16
C GLU A 195 4.94 0.19 -10.02
N ASP A 196 3.92 0.35 -10.88
CA ASP A 196 3.01 1.51 -10.84
C ASP A 196 2.14 1.48 -9.56
N ALA A 197 1.58 0.32 -9.21
CA ALA A 197 0.80 0.15 -7.99
C ALA A 197 1.64 0.38 -6.72
N LEU A 198 2.87 -0.15 -6.67
CA LEU A 198 3.80 0.11 -5.56
C LEU A 198 4.18 1.59 -5.46
N SER A 199 4.39 2.28 -6.58
CA SER A 199 4.69 3.71 -6.59
C SER A 199 3.52 4.54 -6.04
N LYS A 200 2.28 4.15 -6.34
CA LYS A 200 1.07 4.80 -5.82
C LYS A 200 0.80 4.43 -4.36
N ALA A 201 1.02 3.18 -3.96
CA ALA A 201 0.94 2.75 -2.56
C ALA A 201 1.90 3.53 -1.65
N LYS A 202 3.13 3.80 -2.12
CA LYS A 202 4.13 4.63 -1.43
C LYS A 202 3.67 6.08 -1.28
N ASP A 203 3.20 6.72 -2.36
CA ASP A 203 2.68 8.08 -2.35
C ASP A 203 1.43 8.22 -1.45
N GLY A 204 0.51 7.26 -1.55
CA GLY A 204 -0.64 7.12 -0.68
C GLY A 204 -0.22 6.99 0.79
N PHE A 205 0.70 6.10 1.12
CA PHE A 205 1.20 5.92 2.48
C PHE A 205 1.84 7.18 3.07
N VAL A 206 2.65 7.91 2.30
CA VAL A 206 3.24 9.18 2.76
C VAL A 206 2.17 10.22 3.07
N LYS A 207 1.13 10.31 2.22
CA LYS A 207 -0.02 11.23 2.44
C LYS A 207 -0.87 10.80 3.64
N THR A 208 -1.20 9.51 3.75
CA THR A 208 -1.99 8.94 4.85
C THR A 208 -1.27 9.11 6.17
N ARG A 209 0.03 8.79 6.23
CA ARG A 209 0.82 8.99 7.45
C ARG A 209 0.81 10.46 7.86
N LYS A 210 1.12 11.39 6.94
CA LYS A 210 1.05 12.83 7.24
C LYS A 210 -0.33 13.25 7.76
N ALA A 211 -1.42 12.72 7.20
CA ALA A 211 -2.77 13.05 7.64
C ALA A 211 -3.10 12.53 9.06
N LEU A 212 -2.56 11.37 9.43
CA LEU A 212 -2.67 10.79 10.77
C LEU A 212 -1.73 11.49 11.78
N ASP A 213 -0.49 11.80 11.38
CA ASP A 213 0.44 12.62 12.15
C ASP A 213 -0.20 13.99 12.49
N GLU A 214 -0.90 14.61 11.54
CA GLU A 214 -1.65 15.88 11.73
C GLU A 214 -3.01 15.72 12.45
N PHE A 215 -3.43 14.51 12.79
CA PHE A 215 -4.65 14.20 13.55
C PHE A 215 -4.34 13.92 15.03
N TYR A 216 -3.27 13.15 15.29
CA TYR A 216 -2.80 12.81 16.64
C TYR A 216 -1.92 13.88 17.32
N ALA A 217 -1.52 14.94 16.59
CA ALA A 217 -0.73 16.07 17.11
C ALA A 217 -1.57 17.15 17.83
#